data_AF-A0A812SPG7-F1
#
_entry.id   AF-A0A812SPG7-F1
#
_cell.length_a   1.000
_cell.length_b   1.000
_cell.length_c   1.000
_cell.angle_alpha   90.00
_cell.angle_beta   90.00
_cell.angle_gamma   90.00
#
_symmetry.space_group_name_H-M   'P 1'
#
loop_
_entity.id
_entity.type
_entity.pdbx_description
1 polymer ?
#
loop_
_entity_poly.entity_id
_entity_poly.type
_entity_poly.pdbx_seq_one_letter_code
_entity_poly.pdbx_strand_id
1 'polypeptide(L)'
;MAKGIKLRPLDDRVVVSLLEAEEVTSGGIVLPDSAREKPQRGKVVAVGVGKLLDSGARGELSVKVGDEVIFGKYGGSEVEVDGDEYKILRESDILAKIGAKMAKQLMFDDAARAKMIAGVDKLADAVAVTMGPTGRNVIINKSFGGPTVTKDGVTVSKEIELEDPFENMGAKLVHEVADKTSKFAGDGTTTATVLARAILKEGARNIVAGSNPTAVRRGIEKAAQAVCEQLDSVAKAVSSKEEIAQVGSISANNDRVIGDLLADAMEKVGKDGVITVEEGKTTETT
;
A
#
# COMPACT_ATOMS: atom_id res chain seq x y z
N MET A 1 28.94 -7.74 22.72
CA MET A 1 29.07 -9.19 22.93
C MET A 1 28.26 -9.54 24.16
N ALA A 2 27.30 -10.48 24.07
CA ALA A 2 26.40 -10.78 25.18
C ALA A 2 27.20 -11.32 26.38
N LYS A 3 27.03 -10.72 27.58
CA LYS A 3 27.46 -11.34 28.84
C LYS A 3 26.84 -12.74 28.88
N GLY A 4 27.67 -13.78 28.98
CA GLY A 4 27.20 -15.15 29.07
C GLY A 4 26.45 -15.37 30.38
N ILE A 5 25.12 -15.32 30.33
CA ILE A 5 24.25 -15.56 31.47
C ILE A 5 24.45 -16.99 31.99
N LYS A 6 24.59 -17.13 33.32
CA LYS A 6 24.71 -18.44 34.01
C LYS A 6 23.35 -19.10 34.33
N LEU A 7 22.25 -18.59 33.79
CA LEU A 7 20.93 -19.19 33.95
C LEU A 7 20.70 -20.25 32.87
N ARG A 8 20.43 -21.48 33.31
CA ARG A 8 20.02 -22.60 32.46
C ARG A 8 18.56 -22.95 32.80
N PRO A 9 17.58 -22.43 32.07
CA PRO A 9 16.18 -22.76 32.31
C PRO A 9 15.95 -24.28 32.10
N LEU A 10 15.12 -24.85 32.96
CA LEU A 10 14.74 -26.27 32.89
C LEU A 10 13.42 -26.43 32.14
N ASP A 11 13.23 -27.61 31.54
CA ASP A 11 11.99 -27.99 30.85
C ASP A 11 11.58 -26.99 29.75
N ASP A 12 10.32 -26.56 29.71
CA ASP A 12 9.75 -25.62 28.73
C ASP A 12 9.97 -24.14 29.08
N ARG A 13 10.90 -23.84 29.99
CA ARG A 13 11.12 -22.46 30.45
C ARG A 13 12.03 -21.66 29.53
N VAL A 14 11.77 -20.37 29.46
CA VAL A 14 12.47 -19.38 28.64
C VAL A 14 12.84 -18.21 29.53
N VAL A 15 14.10 -17.79 29.51
CA VAL A 15 14.57 -16.59 30.22
C VAL A 15 14.56 -15.43 29.24
N VAL A 16 13.87 -14.35 29.60
CA VAL A 16 13.85 -13.10 28.83
C VAL A 16 14.45 -11.96 29.65
N SER A 17 15.25 -11.13 28.99
CA SER A 17 15.60 -9.80 29.51
C SER A 17 14.50 -8.83 29.09
N LEU A 18 13.94 -8.07 30.04
CA LEU A 18 12.91 -7.07 29.74
C LEU A 18 13.49 -5.98 28.83
N LEU A 19 12.77 -5.63 27.77
CA LEU A 19 13.11 -4.43 26.98
C LEU A 19 12.59 -3.20 27.73
N GLU A 20 13.28 -2.06 27.65
CA GLU A 20 12.83 -0.84 28.33
C GLU A 20 11.43 -0.41 27.86
N ALA A 21 10.63 0.14 28.79
CA ALA A 21 9.35 0.75 28.44
C ALA A 21 9.60 2.00 27.59
N GLU A 22 8.82 2.19 26.52
CA GLU A 22 8.91 3.40 25.69
C GLU A 22 8.63 4.64 26.56
N GLU A 23 9.60 5.56 26.64
CA GLU A 23 9.47 6.80 27.44
C GLU A 23 8.40 7.76 26.89
N VAL A 24 8.09 7.60 25.60
CA VAL A 24 7.20 8.46 24.84
C VAL A 24 6.12 7.59 24.21
N THR A 25 4.86 7.94 24.45
CA THR A 25 3.73 7.29 23.78
C THR A 25 3.82 7.50 22.27
N SER A 26 3.13 6.67 21.48
CA SER A 26 3.06 6.82 20.02
C SER A 26 2.57 8.20 19.54
N GLY A 27 1.91 8.98 20.42
CA GLY A 27 1.48 10.36 20.19
C GLY A 27 2.43 11.46 20.69
N GLY A 28 3.63 11.14 21.17
CA GLY A 28 4.63 12.13 21.58
C GLY A 28 4.56 12.60 23.04
N ILE A 29 3.70 12.01 23.88
CA ILE A 29 3.56 12.40 25.29
C ILE A 29 4.53 11.59 26.16
N VAL A 30 5.32 12.28 26.99
CA VAL A 30 6.25 11.69 27.96
C VAL A 30 5.49 11.26 29.22
N LEU A 31 5.64 9.98 29.60
CA LEU A 31 5.02 9.45 30.81
C LEU A 31 5.96 9.55 32.03
N PRO A 32 5.49 10.05 33.19
CA PRO A 32 6.26 10.02 34.43
C PRO A 32 6.50 8.56 34.88
N ASP A 33 7.61 8.29 35.57
CA ASP A 33 8.04 6.93 35.92
C ASP A 33 7.00 6.13 36.70
N SER A 34 6.15 6.79 37.49
CA SER A 34 5.06 6.16 38.26
C SER A 34 3.87 5.69 37.43
N ALA A 35 3.76 6.11 36.16
CA ALA A 35 2.68 5.74 35.25
C ALA A 35 3.12 4.75 34.15
N ARG A 36 4.39 4.33 34.15
CA ARG A 36 4.94 3.39 33.16
C ARG A 36 4.53 1.96 33.53
N GLU A 37 3.69 1.32 32.72
CA GLU A 37 3.44 -0.12 32.87
C GLU A 37 4.71 -0.91 32.55
N LYS A 38 4.97 -1.98 33.31
CA LYS A 38 6.11 -2.87 33.02
C LYS A 38 5.97 -3.43 31.59
N PRO A 39 7.04 -3.39 30.79
CA PRO A 39 7.00 -3.80 29.40
C PRO A 39 6.70 -5.29 29.30
N GLN A 40 5.65 -5.62 28.53
CA GLN A 40 5.26 -7.01 28.22
C GLN A 40 6.06 -7.59 27.05
N ARG A 41 7.28 -7.08 26.86
CA ARG A 41 8.17 -7.39 25.75
C ARG A 41 9.57 -7.61 26.30
N GLY A 42 10.27 -8.58 25.73
CA GLY A 42 11.60 -8.94 26.17
C GLY A 42 12.36 -9.69 25.09
N LYS A 43 13.68 -9.75 25.25
CA LYS A 43 14.56 -10.52 24.38
C LYS A 43 14.89 -11.84 25.04
N VAL A 44 14.74 -12.95 24.32
CA VAL A 44 15.07 -14.29 24.80
C VAL A 44 16.59 -14.41 24.94
N VAL A 45 17.04 -14.68 26.16
CA VAL A 45 18.47 -14.82 26.48
C VAL A 45 18.88 -16.27 26.76
N ALA A 46 17.94 -17.13 27.18
CA ALA A 46 18.16 -18.55 27.34
C ALA A 46 16.86 -19.35 27.13
N VAL A 47 16.98 -20.55 26.57
CA VAL A 47 15.86 -21.47 26.33
C VAL A 47 16.13 -22.81 26.99
N GLY A 48 15.10 -23.43 27.53
CA GLY A 48 15.18 -24.74 28.19
C GLY A 48 15.31 -25.88 27.18
N VAL A 49 15.31 -27.10 27.69
CA VAL A 49 15.42 -28.33 26.88
C VAL A 49 14.09 -28.77 26.26
N GLY A 50 13.01 -28.04 26.54
CA GLY A 50 11.66 -28.34 26.06
C GLY A 50 10.90 -29.34 26.94
N LYS A 51 9.58 -29.39 26.75
CA LYS A 51 8.68 -30.25 27.51
C LYS A 51 8.95 -31.72 27.21
N LEU A 52 8.96 -32.58 28.23
CA LEU A 52 8.99 -34.04 28.03
C LEU A 52 7.64 -34.51 27.44
N LEU A 53 7.68 -35.15 26.28
CA LEU A 53 6.52 -35.75 25.63
C LEU A 53 6.32 -37.18 26.14
N ASP A 54 5.11 -37.70 25.99
CA ASP A 54 4.76 -39.07 26.39
C ASP A 54 5.58 -40.15 25.65
N SER A 55 6.17 -39.79 24.51
CA SER A 55 7.09 -40.63 23.74
C SER A 55 8.50 -40.75 24.35
N GLY A 56 8.77 -40.03 25.44
CA GLY A 56 10.12 -39.90 26.03
C GLY A 56 11.03 -38.91 25.30
N ALA A 57 10.59 -38.36 24.17
CA ALA A 57 11.28 -37.29 23.46
C ALA A 57 11.01 -35.91 24.11
N ARG A 58 11.88 -34.94 23.88
CA ARG A 58 11.67 -33.55 24.27
C ARG A 58 11.04 -32.78 23.10
N GLY A 59 9.97 -32.03 23.35
CA GLY A 59 9.37 -31.14 22.36
C GLY A 59 10.28 -29.94 22.10
N GLU A 60 10.52 -29.60 20.84
CA GLU A 60 11.32 -28.44 20.47
C GLU A 60 10.59 -27.14 20.84
N LEU A 61 11.29 -26.21 21.49
CA LEU A 61 10.74 -24.89 21.81
C LEU A 61 10.60 -24.05 20.53
N SER A 62 9.48 -23.35 20.43
CA SER A 62 9.16 -22.49 19.29
C SER A 62 10.08 -21.27 19.25
N VAL A 63 10.60 -20.79 20.38
CA VAL A 63 11.46 -19.60 20.52
C VAL A 63 12.94 -19.95 20.61
N LYS A 64 13.80 -19.07 20.11
CA LYS A 64 15.26 -19.23 20.12
C LYS A 64 15.93 -18.06 20.84
N VAL A 65 17.14 -18.29 21.35
CA VAL A 65 17.98 -17.22 21.92
C VAL A 65 18.18 -16.13 20.88
N GLY A 66 17.87 -14.89 21.25
CA GLY A 66 17.90 -13.72 20.38
C GLY A 66 16.54 -13.26 19.87
N ASP A 67 15.50 -14.10 19.93
CA ASP A 67 14.14 -13.71 19.55
C ASP A 67 13.62 -12.61 20.49
N GLU A 68 12.95 -11.61 19.94
CA GLU A 68 12.14 -10.68 20.72
C GLU A 68 10.73 -11.25 20.84
N VAL A 69 10.17 -11.24 22.04
CA VAL A 69 8.88 -11.89 22.34
C VAL A 69 7.96 -10.98 23.12
N ILE A 70 6.66 -11.18 22.92
CA ILE A 70 5.58 -10.62 23.73
C ILE A 70 5.09 -11.70 24.67
N PHE A 71 4.93 -11.39 25.95
CA PHE A 71 4.45 -12.34 26.96
C PHE A 71 3.34 -11.75 27.81
N GLY A 72 2.51 -12.61 28.41
CA GLY A 72 1.37 -12.18 29.22
C GLY A 72 1.78 -11.36 30.45
N LYS A 73 0.96 -10.37 30.82
CA LYS A 73 1.17 -9.48 31.99
C LYS A 73 1.53 -10.24 33.28
N TYR A 74 0.82 -11.34 33.52
CA TYR A 74 0.94 -12.16 34.74
C TYR A 74 1.76 -13.44 34.55
N GLY A 75 2.40 -13.63 33.38
CA GLY A 75 3.19 -14.83 33.10
C GLY A 75 4.55 -14.82 33.77
N GLY A 76 5.05 -15.99 34.17
CA GLY A 76 6.42 -16.19 34.65
C GLY A 76 6.77 -15.64 36.03
N SER A 77 8.06 -15.68 36.34
CA SER A 77 8.65 -15.23 37.61
C SER A 77 9.81 -14.28 37.34
N GLU A 78 9.87 -13.18 38.08
CA GLU A 78 10.96 -12.20 38.02
C GLU A 78 12.14 -12.71 38.88
N VAL A 79 13.37 -12.63 38.35
CA VAL A 79 14.59 -13.07 39.01
C VAL A 79 15.70 -12.07 38.70
N GLU A 80 16.40 -11.62 39.73
CA GLU A 80 17.61 -10.79 39.60
C GLU A 80 18.85 -11.68 39.73
N VAL A 81 19.77 -11.59 38.76
CA VAL A 81 21.04 -12.33 38.78
C VAL A 81 22.16 -11.42 38.32
N ASP A 82 23.23 -11.32 39.10
CA ASP A 82 24.41 -10.51 38.80
C ASP A 82 24.08 -9.01 38.54
N GLY A 83 23.01 -8.50 39.16
CA GLY A 83 22.53 -7.12 39.04
C GLY A 83 21.68 -6.82 37.80
N ASP A 84 21.36 -7.84 37.00
CA ASP A 84 20.48 -7.74 35.84
C ASP A 84 19.11 -8.40 36.16
N GLU A 85 18.00 -7.74 35.82
CA GLU A 85 16.64 -8.27 35.98
C GLU A 85 16.22 -9.15 34.79
N TYR A 86 15.74 -10.35 35.09
CA TYR A 86 15.22 -11.32 34.11
C TYR A 86 13.80 -11.76 34.47
N LYS A 87 13.09 -12.25 33.45
CA LYS A 87 11.80 -12.91 33.64
C LYS A 87 11.88 -14.33 33.09
N ILE A 88 11.57 -15.31 33.94
CA ILE A 88 11.52 -16.73 33.58
C ILE A 88 10.07 -17.08 33.26
N LEU A 89 9.80 -17.37 32.00
CA LEU A 89 8.47 -17.67 31.45
C LEU A 89 8.38 -19.15 31.09
N ARG A 90 7.18 -19.72 31.08
CA ARG A 90 6.93 -20.95 30.30
C ARG A 90 6.69 -20.56 28.85
N GLU A 91 6.93 -21.49 27.93
CA GLU A 91 6.61 -21.28 26.52
C GLU A 91 5.13 -20.86 26.32
N SER A 92 4.21 -21.41 27.12
CA SER A 92 2.78 -21.05 27.08
C SER A 92 2.47 -19.60 27.47
N ASP A 93 3.38 -18.93 28.19
CA ASP A 93 3.22 -17.53 28.58
C ASP A 93 3.67 -16.56 27.48
N ILE A 94 4.33 -17.08 26.44
CA ILE A 94 4.80 -16.32 25.27
C ILE A 94 3.67 -16.26 24.24
N LEU A 95 3.18 -15.05 23.99
CA LEU A 95 2.05 -14.80 23.11
C LEU A 95 2.46 -14.71 21.63
N ALA A 96 3.63 -14.11 21.35
CA ALA A 96 4.11 -13.91 19.99
C ALA A 96 5.62 -13.66 19.94
N LYS A 97 6.23 -13.95 18.77
CA LYS A 97 7.55 -13.43 18.39
C LYS A 97 7.39 -12.11 17.65
N ILE A 98 8.19 -11.12 18.03
CA ILE A 98 8.30 -9.86 17.30
C ILE A 98 9.23 -10.12 16.12
N GLY A 99 8.71 -9.95 14.90
CA GLY A 99 9.52 -10.03 13.70
C GLY A 99 10.64 -8.98 13.75
N ALA A 100 11.86 -9.37 13.40
CA ALA A 100 12.99 -8.44 13.35
C ALA A 100 12.61 -7.21 12.53
N LYS A 101 12.90 -6.01 13.06
CA LYS A 101 12.76 -4.76 12.31
C LYS A 101 13.66 -4.88 11.08
N MET A 102 13.08 -5.19 9.93
CA MET A 102 13.82 -5.40 8.69
C MET A 102 14.68 -4.18 8.42
N ALA A 103 16.00 -4.41 8.24
CA ALA A 103 16.91 -3.35 7.87
C ALA A 103 16.41 -2.70 6.58
N LYS A 104 16.34 -1.36 6.57
CA LYS A 104 15.89 -0.61 5.41
C LYS A 104 17.00 -0.64 4.35
N GLN A 105 16.62 -0.96 3.12
CA GLN A 105 17.52 -0.84 1.98
C GLN A 105 17.51 0.61 1.49
N LEU A 106 18.69 1.11 1.13
CA LEU A 106 18.86 2.45 0.57
C LEU A 106 19.48 2.32 -0.81
N MET A 107 18.93 3.06 -1.78
CA MET A 107 19.43 3.14 -3.14
C MET A 107 19.45 4.61 -3.56
N PHE A 108 20.48 5.00 -4.31
CA PHE A 108 20.74 6.40 -4.66
C PHE A 108 20.88 6.57 -6.17
N ASP A 109 20.80 7.84 -6.58
CA ASP A 109 21.13 8.32 -7.93
C ASP A 109 20.45 7.55 -9.06
N ASP A 110 21.22 7.20 -10.10
CA ASP A 110 20.70 6.62 -11.33
C ASP A 110 20.16 5.20 -11.12
N ALA A 111 20.74 4.43 -10.20
CA ALA A 111 20.25 3.10 -9.87
C ALA A 111 18.82 3.17 -9.31
N ALA A 112 18.58 4.10 -8.37
CA ALA A 112 17.25 4.32 -7.80
C ALA A 112 16.26 4.81 -8.87
N ARG A 113 16.67 5.79 -9.70
CA ARG A 113 15.83 6.31 -10.79
C ARG A 113 15.45 5.23 -11.79
N ALA A 114 16.40 4.40 -12.22
CA ALA A 114 16.15 3.33 -13.18
C ALA A 114 15.12 2.31 -12.65
N LYS A 115 15.24 1.92 -11.37
CA LYS A 115 14.27 1.03 -10.71
C LYS A 115 12.89 1.66 -10.60
N MET A 116 12.81 2.91 -10.17
CA MET A 116 11.53 3.63 -10.10
C MET A 116 10.85 3.71 -11.47
N ILE A 117 11.59 4.06 -12.52
CA ILE A 117 11.07 4.16 -13.89
C ILE A 117 10.62 2.78 -14.40
N ALA A 118 11.38 1.71 -14.14
CA ALA A 118 10.98 0.36 -14.52
C ALA A 118 9.65 -0.05 -13.88
N GLY A 119 9.44 0.32 -12.62
CA GLY A 119 8.16 0.14 -11.93
C GLY A 119 7.00 0.92 -12.55
N VAL A 120 7.24 2.19 -12.88
CA VAL A 120 6.28 3.05 -13.60
C VAL A 120 5.92 2.46 -14.96
N ASP A 121 6.91 2.03 -15.74
CA ASP A 121 6.71 1.47 -17.08
C ASP A 121 5.87 0.18 -17.00
N LYS A 122 6.17 -0.73 -16.07
CA LYS A 122 5.38 -1.97 -15.87
C LYS A 122 3.90 -1.68 -15.59
N LEU A 123 3.61 -0.73 -14.69
CA LEU A 123 2.23 -0.37 -14.37
C LEU A 123 1.55 0.33 -15.55
N ALA A 124 2.22 1.31 -16.14
CA ALA A 124 1.68 2.09 -17.23
C ALA A 124 1.45 1.25 -18.49
N ASP A 125 2.30 0.27 -18.79
CA ASP A 125 2.10 -0.64 -19.92
C ASP A 125 0.87 -1.53 -19.71
N ALA A 126 0.64 -2.01 -18.49
CA ALA A 126 -0.55 -2.79 -18.15
C ALA A 126 -1.85 -1.95 -18.21
N VAL A 127 -1.80 -0.66 -17.85
CA VAL A 127 -2.95 0.24 -17.89
C VAL A 127 -3.20 0.79 -19.30
N ALA A 128 -2.15 1.12 -20.05
CA ALA A 128 -2.26 1.77 -21.35
C ALA A 128 -2.99 0.93 -22.41
N VAL A 129 -2.97 -0.41 -22.29
CA VAL A 129 -3.69 -1.27 -23.23
C VAL A 129 -5.20 -1.09 -23.18
N THR A 130 -5.75 -0.53 -22.11
CA THR A 130 -7.19 -0.28 -21.96
C THR A 130 -7.65 1.02 -22.60
N MET A 131 -6.72 1.85 -23.09
CA MET A 131 -7.03 3.19 -23.61
C MET A 131 -7.84 3.16 -24.90
N GLY A 132 -8.91 3.96 -24.91
CA GLY A 132 -9.67 4.30 -26.11
C GLY A 132 -10.63 3.19 -26.59
N PRO A 133 -11.32 3.41 -27.73
CA PRO A 133 -12.37 2.52 -28.23
C PRO A 133 -11.85 1.16 -28.66
N THR A 134 -10.57 1.09 -29.07
CA THR A 134 -9.86 -0.14 -29.41
C THR A 134 -9.07 -0.71 -28.22
N GLY A 135 -9.33 -0.20 -27.01
CA GLY A 135 -8.73 -0.69 -25.78
C GLY A 135 -9.07 -2.16 -25.53
N ARG A 136 -8.05 -2.92 -25.11
CA ARG A 136 -8.16 -4.34 -24.79
C ARG A 136 -8.55 -4.53 -23.33
N ASN A 137 -9.17 -5.68 -23.05
CA ASN A 137 -9.49 -6.06 -21.69
C ASN A 137 -8.23 -6.55 -20.96
N VAL A 138 -8.15 -6.24 -19.67
CA VAL A 138 -7.17 -6.82 -18.74
C VAL A 138 -7.90 -7.85 -17.87
N ILE A 139 -7.27 -9.01 -17.70
CA ILE A 139 -7.79 -10.10 -16.87
C ILE A 139 -7.01 -10.11 -15.57
N ILE A 140 -7.74 -10.01 -14.46
CA ILE A 140 -7.19 -9.93 -13.11
C ILE A 140 -7.61 -11.18 -12.34
N ASN A 141 -6.63 -11.90 -11.80
CA ASN A 141 -6.89 -13.05 -10.96
C ASN A 141 -7.44 -12.61 -9.59
N LYS A 142 -8.40 -13.34 -9.05
CA LYS A 142 -8.93 -13.12 -7.69
C LYS A 142 -8.63 -14.35 -6.83
N SER A 143 -8.35 -14.13 -5.54
CA SER A 143 -8.08 -15.22 -4.59
C SER A 143 -9.27 -16.16 -4.38
N PHE A 144 -10.48 -15.71 -4.70
CA PHE A 144 -11.70 -16.51 -4.63
C PHE A 144 -12.63 -16.13 -5.79
N GLY A 145 -13.33 -17.13 -6.34
CA GLY A 145 -14.24 -16.95 -7.47
C GLY A 145 -13.53 -16.92 -8.83
N GLY A 146 -14.22 -16.36 -9.84
CA GLY A 146 -13.69 -16.23 -11.20
C GLY A 146 -12.80 -15.00 -11.39
N PRO A 147 -11.99 -14.96 -12.46
CA PRO A 147 -11.18 -13.79 -12.79
C PRO A 147 -12.07 -12.60 -13.16
N THR A 148 -11.59 -11.40 -12.88
CA THR A 148 -12.27 -10.15 -13.27
C THR A 148 -11.70 -9.66 -14.59
N VAL A 149 -12.59 -9.31 -15.51
CA VAL A 149 -12.24 -8.73 -16.81
C VAL A 149 -12.62 -7.25 -16.76
N THR A 150 -11.66 -6.36 -16.99
CA THR A 150 -11.91 -4.91 -16.89
C THR A 150 -11.15 -4.13 -17.95
N LYS A 151 -11.68 -2.94 -18.28
CA LYS A 151 -10.98 -1.88 -19.02
C LYS A 151 -10.67 -0.65 -18.15
N ASP A 152 -11.09 -0.66 -16.89
CA ASP A 152 -10.85 0.47 -15.99
C ASP A 152 -9.39 0.50 -15.54
N GLY A 153 -8.69 1.58 -15.88
CA GLY A 153 -7.29 1.79 -15.54
C GLY A 153 -7.02 1.88 -14.03
N VAL A 154 -7.96 2.39 -13.23
CA VAL A 154 -7.79 2.46 -11.78
C VAL A 154 -7.84 1.06 -11.17
N THR A 155 -8.82 0.25 -11.54
CA THR A 155 -8.93 -1.14 -11.11
C THR A 155 -7.68 -1.94 -11.49
N VAL A 156 -7.17 -1.78 -12.72
CA VAL A 156 -5.92 -2.43 -13.14
C VAL A 156 -4.72 -1.97 -12.30
N SER A 157 -4.56 -0.65 -12.12
CA SER A 157 -3.40 -0.09 -11.40
C SER A 157 -3.36 -0.51 -9.92
N LYS A 158 -4.52 -0.69 -9.28
CA LYS A 158 -4.64 -1.08 -7.88
C LYS A 158 -4.08 -2.48 -7.61
N GLU A 159 -4.30 -3.40 -8.54
CA GLU A 159 -3.94 -4.81 -8.43
C GLU A 159 -2.47 -5.08 -8.77
N ILE A 160 -1.74 -4.06 -9.24
CA ILE A 160 -0.33 -4.19 -9.58
C ILE A 160 0.52 -4.03 -8.32
N GLU A 161 1.20 -5.12 -7.97
CA GLU A 161 2.24 -5.19 -6.95
C GLU A 161 3.48 -5.86 -7.54
N LEU A 162 4.62 -5.21 -7.38
CA LEU A 162 5.90 -5.69 -7.91
C LEU A 162 6.75 -6.26 -6.78
N GLU A 163 7.46 -7.36 -7.06
CA GLU A 163 8.33 -8.03 -6.08
C GLU A 163 9.49 -7.16 -5.64
N ASP A 164 10.10 -6.42 -6.58
CA ASP A 164 11.18 -5.49 -6.28
C ASP A 164 10.60 -4.26 -5.55
N PRO A 165 11.04 -3.95 -4.31
CA PRO A 165 10.46 -2.86 -3.54
C PRO A 165 10.63 -1.48 -4.17
N PHE A 166 11.73 -1.23 -4.89
CA PHE A 166 12.00 0.06 -5.53
C PHE A 166 11.14 0.24 -6.79
N GLU A 167 10.98 -0.83 -7.58
CA GLU A 167 10.04 -0.82 -8.70
C GLU A 167 8.60 -0.65 -8.20
N ASN A 168 8.22 -1.37 -7.13
CA ASN A 168 6.89 -1.26 -6.54
C ASN A 168 6.60 0.16 -6.04
N MET A 169 7.58 0.85 -5.45
CA MET A 169 7.45 2.26 -5.09
C MET A 169 7.10 3.13 -6.31
N GLY A 170 7.77 2.92 -7.44
CA GLY A 170 7.44 3.61 -8.70
C GLY A 170 6.00 3.34 -9.14
N ALA A 171 5.59 2.07 -9.17
CA ALA A 171 4.22 1.69 -9.50
C ALA A 171 3.20 2.37 -8.57
N LYS A 172 3.40 2.33 -7.25
CA LYS A 172 2.47 2.94 -6.29
C LYS A 172 2.37 4.46 -6.42
N LEU A 173 3.43 5.17 -6.82
CA LEU A 173 3.36 6.61 -7.11
C LEU A 173 2.44 6.91 -8.31
N VAL A 174 2.45 6.07 -9.33
CA VAL A 174 1.59 6.25 -10.52
C VAL A 174 0.16 5.82 -10.24
N HIS A 175 -0.03 4.77 -9.45
CA HIS A 175 -1.35 4.38 -8.95
C HIS A 175 -2.02 5.55 -8.19
N GLU A 176 -1.27 6.27 -7.35
CA GLU A 176 -1.77 7.46 -6.64
C GLU A 176 -2.26 8.56 -7.59
N VAL A 177 -1.62 8.73 -8.76
CA VAL A 177 -2.08 9.65 -9.80
C VAL A 177 -3.43 9.19 -10.34
N ALA A 178 -3.55 7.91 -10.70
CA ALA A 178 -4.79 7.34 -11.23
C ALA A 178 -5.95 7.40 -10.21
N ASP A 179 -5.69 7.05 -8.95
CA ASP A 179 -6.68 7.06 -7.86
C ASP A 179 -7.19 8.48 -7.59
N LYS A 180 -6.29 9.48 -7.53
CA LYS A 180 -6.70 10.89 -7.38
C LYS A 180 -7.54 11.36 -8.57
N THR A 181 -7.12 11.08 -9.80
CA THR A 181 -7.89 11.45 -10.99
C THR A 181 -9.30 10.85 -10.96
N SER A 182 -9.43 9.58 -10.59
CA SER A 182 -10.74 8.93 -10.44
C SER A 182 -11.60 9.60 -9.37
N LYS A 183 -11.03 9.94 -8.20
CA LYS A 183 -11.78 10.59 -7.11
C LYS A 183 -12.25 12.00 -7.45
N PHE A 184 -11.47 12.77 -8.21
CA PHE A 184 -11.81 14.14 -8.56
C PHE A 184 -12.69 14.25 -9.81
N ALA A 185 -12.45 13.42 -10.83
CA ALA A 185 -13.09 13.55 -12.13
C ALA A 185 -14.00 12.37 -12.51
N GLY A 186 -13.85 11.20 -11.88
CA GLY A 186 -14.60 9.98 -12.21
C GLY A 186 -14.14 9.26 -13.48
N ASP A 187 -13.33 9.89 -14.33
CA ASP A 187 -12.79 9.35 -15.59
C ASP A 187 -11.35 9.88 -15.83
N GLY A 188 -10.67 9.39 -16.87
CA GLY A 188 -9.37 9.88 -17.33
C GLY A 188 -8.17 9.23 -16.63
N THR A 189 -8.38 8.15 -15.87
CA THR A 189 -7.35 7.44 -15.10
C THR A 189 -6.22 6.91 -15.98
N THR A 190 -6.57 6.29 -17.12
CA THR A 190 -5.61 5.78 -18.10
C THR A 190 -4.83 6.93 -18.76
N THR A 191 -5.50 8.05 -19.07
CA THR A 191 -4.86 9.25 -19.64
C THR A 191 -3.86 9.87 -18.66
N ALA A 192 -4.24 10.04 -17.40
CA ALA A 192 -3.37 10.55 -16.36
C ALA A 192 -2.13 9.65 -16.15
N THR A 193 -2.33 8.32 -16.20
CA THR A 193 -1.25 7.33 -16.07
C THR A 193 -0.22 7.45 -17.20
N VAL A 194 -0.66 7.53 -18.45
CA VAL A 194 0.29 7.64 -19.59
C VAL A 194 1.01 8.98 -19.63
N LEU A 195 0.33 10.08 -19.23
CA LEU A 195 0.95 11.40 -19.11
C LEU A 195 1.99 11.42 -17.99
N ALA A 196 1.67 10.84 -16.82
CA ALA A 196 2.60 10.74 -15.71
C ALA A 196 3.88 9.98 -16.11
N ARG A 197 3.74 8.85 -16.81
CA ARG A 197 4.88 8.11 -17.38
C ARG A 197 5.71 8.98 -18.32
N ALA A 198 5.07 9.66 -19.28
CA ALA A 198 5.77 10.47 -20.27
C ALA A 198 6.56 11.63 -19.62
N ILE A 199 5.91 12.36 -18.71
CA ILE A 199 6.52 13.47 -17.98
C ILE A 199 7.70 12.96 -17.12
N LEU A 200 7.53 11.83 -16.42
CA LEU A 200 8.59 11.26 -15.60
C LEU A 200 9.81 10.87 -16.44
N LYS A 201 9.59 10.20 -17.58
CA LYS A 201 10.66 9.70 -18.44
C LYS A 201 11.46 10.83 -19.08
N GLU A 202 10.78 11.83 -19.63
CA GLU A 202 11.44 13.01 -20.22
C GLU A 202 12.08 13.90 -19.15
N GLY A 203 11.45 14.03 -17.98
CA GLY A 203 12.03 14.73 -16.83
C GLY A 203 13.32 14.06 -16.35
N ALA A 204 13.31 12.74 -16.19
CA ALA A 204 14.47 11.95 -15.80
C ALA A 204 15.61 12.09 -16.82
N ARG A 205 15.30 12.06 -18.11
CA ARG A 205 16.28 12.28 -19.19
C ARG A 205 16.97 13.64 -19.09
N ASN A 206 16.21 14.71 -18.82
CA ASN A 206 16.76 16.05 -18.63
C ASN A 206 17.63 16.17 -17.37
N ILE A 207 17.26 15.49 -16.28
CA ILE A 207 18.03 15.45 -15.04
C ILE A 207 19.37 14.73 -15.26
N VAL A 208 19.37 13.59 -15.97
CA VAL A 208 20.60 12.86 -16.32
C VAL A 208 21.51 13.72 -17.21
N ALA A 209 20.95 14.59 -18.05
CA ALA A 209 21.71 15.56 -18.84
C ALA A 209 22.31 16.73 -18.02
N GLY A 210 22.13 16.74 -16.69
CA GLY A 210 22.71 17.74 -15.78
C GLY A 210 21.77 18.90 -15.43
N SER A 211 20.49 18.84 -15.83
CA SER A 211 19.51 19.88 -15.47
C SER A 211 19.15 19.81 -14.00
N ASN A 212 18.91 20.97 -13.38
CA ASN A 212 18.45 21.05 -12.00
C ASN A 212 17.01 20.51 -11.87
N PRO A 213 16.76 19.44 -11.06
CA PRO A 213 15.43 18.83 -10.95
C PRO A 213 14.33 19.79 -10.48
N THR A 214 14.64 20.70 -9.56
CA THR A 214 13.69 21.69 -9.04
C THR A 214 13.34 22.74 -10.10
N ALA A 215 14.29 23.09 -10.97
CA ALA A 215 14.00 23.98 -12.10
C ALA A 215 13.11 23.29 -13.14
N VAL A 216 13.42 22.04 -13.49
CA VAL A 216 12.61 21.24 -14.42
C VAL A 216 11.17 21.09 -13.91
N ARG A 217 11.00 20.72 -12.63
CA ARG A 217 9.69 20.63 -11.99
C ARG A 217 8.90 21.93 -12.09
N ARG A 218 9.49 23.07 -11.73
CA ARG A 218 8.82 24.38 -11.83
C ARG A 218 8.42 24.71 -13.27
N GLY A 219 9.22 24.32 -14.26
CA GLY A 219 8.89 24.47 -15.67
C GLY A 219 7.66 23.63 -16.06
N ILE A 220 7.62 22.37 -15.63
CA ILE A 220 6.48 21.47 -15.87
C ILE A 220 5.20 22.03 -15.22
N GLU A 221 5.27 22.50 -13.97
CA GLU A 221 4.11 23.09 -13.27
C GLU A 221 3.57 24.34 -14.01
N LYS A 222 4.46 25.23 -14.47
CA LYS A 222 4.06 26.40 -15.28
C LYS A 222 3.44 26.01 -16.61
N ALA A 223 4.01 25.02 -17.29
CA ALA A 223 3.47 24.52 -18.55
C ALA A 223 2.09 23.88 -18.36
N ALA A 224 1.92 23.07 -17.31
CA ALA A 224 0.63 22.48 -16.96
C ALA A 224 -0.42 23.55 -16.68
N GLN A 225 -0.07 24.59 -15.91
CA GLN A 225 -0.97 25.71 -15.66
C GLN A 225 -1.40 26.42 -16.95
N ALA A 226 -0.45 26.77 -17.82
CA ALA A 226 -0.74 27.42 -19.10
C ALA A 226 -1.63 26.56 -20.01
N VAL A 227 -1.43 25.24 -20.00
CA VAL A 227 -2.28 24.29 -20.74
C VAL A 227 -3.69 24.26 -20.15
N CYS A 228 -3.86 24.24 -18.83
CA CYS A 228 -5.19 24.30 -18.20
C CYS A 228 -5.93 25.60 -18.57
N GLU A 229 -5.26 26.75 -18.47
CA GLU A 229 -5.84 28.04 -18.85
C GLU A 229 -6.28 28.06 -20.32
N GLN A 230 -5.47 27.45 -21.21
CA GLN A 230 -5.84 27.33 -22.61
C GLN A 230 -7.03 26.39 -22.83
N LEU A 231 -7.08 25.26 -22.11
CA LEU A 231 -8.21 24.32 -22.18
C LEU A 231 -9.52 24.97 -21.73
N ASP A 232 -9.49 25.75 -20.66
CA ASP A 232 -10.66 26.52 -20.19
C ASP A 232 -11.12 27.54 -21.24
N SER A 233 -10.19 28.18 -21.94
CA SER A 233 -10.51 29.17 -22.97
C SER A 233 -11.21 28.59 -24.20
N VAL A 234 -10.95 27.30 -24.51
CA VAL A 234 -11.56 26.60 -25.66
C VAL A 234 -12.73 25.72 -25.27
N ALA A 235 -13.04 25.62 -23.98
CA ALA A 235 -14.13 24.80 -23.48
C ALA A 235 -15.48 25.34 -23.94
N LYS A 236 -16.32 24.45 -24.48
CA LYS A 236 -17.71 24.74 -24.84
C LYS A 236 -18.63 24.08 -23.82
N ALA A 237 -19.52 24.88 -23.21
CA ALA A 237 -20.51 24.36 -22.27
C ALA A 237 -21.49 23.41 -22.97
N VAL A 238 -21.77 22.26 -22.33
CA VAL A 238 -22.75 21.28 -22.78
C VAL A 238 -24.16 21.77 -22.47
N SER A 239 -25.01 21.81 -23.49
CA SER A 239 -26.33 22.45 -23.43
C SER A 239 -27.46 21.54 -23.88
N SER A 240 -27.24 20.69 -24.88
CA SER A 240 -28.28 19.85 -25.46
C SER A 240 -28.28 18.43 -24.90
N LYS A 241 -29.45 17.78 -24.94
CA LYS A 241 -29.60 16.38 -24.56
C LYS A 241 -28.71 15.46 -25.40
N GLU A 242 -28.58 15.76 -26.69
CA GLU A 242 -27.71 15.05 -27.62
C GLU A 242 -26.24 15.18 -27.24
N GLU A 243 -25.78 16.36 -26.82
CA GLU A 243 -24.41 16.56 -26.35
C GLU A 243 -24.15 15.74 -25.06
N ILE A 244 -25.13 15.65 -24.14
CA ILE A 244 -25.05 14.81 -22.93
C ILE A 244 -24.96 13.32 -23.30
N ALA A 245 -25.82 12.86 -24.21
CA ALA A 245 -25.80 11.47 -24.69
C ALA A 245 -24.48 11.11 -25.38
N GLN A 246 -23.90 12.05 -26.13
CA GLN A 246 -22.59 11.88 -26.76
C GLN A 246 -21.48 11.69 -25.71
N VAL A 247 -21.43 12.54 -24.69
CA VAL A 247 -20.44 12.40 -23.60
C VAL A 247 -20.63 11.07 -22.87
N GLY A 248 -21.86 10.74 -22.46
CA GLY A 248 -22.17 9.50 -21.75
C GLY A 248 -21.80 8.26 -22.56
N SER A 249 -22.11 8.24 -23.85
CA SER A 249 -21.78 7.11 -24.73
C SER A 249 -20.28 6.94 -24.94
N ILE A 250 -19.53 8.02 -25.14
CA ILE A 250 -18.07 7.96 -25.32
C ILE A 250 -17.40 7.40 -24.05
N SER A 251 -17.78 7.90 -22.88
CA SER A 251 -17.26 7.38 -21.60
C SER A 251 -17.70 5.93 -21.33
N ALA A 252 -18.87 5.53 -21.81
CA ALA A 252 -19.35 4.14 -21.79
C ALA A 252 -18.77 3.27 -22.91
N ASN A 253 -17.56 3.57 -23.42
CA ASN A 253 -16.89 2.82 -24.48
C ASN A 253 -17.71 2.72 -25.79
N ASN A 254 -18.29 3.84 -26.21
CA ASN A 254 -19.20 4.01 -27.37
C ASN A 254 -20.53 3.24 -27.27
N ASP A 255 -21.01 2.98 -26.05
CA ASP A 255 -22.35 2.41 -25.86
C ASP A 255 -23.41 3.52 -25.90
N ARG A 256 -24.16 3.55 -27.01
CA ARG A 256 -25.20 4.56 -27.23
C ARG A 256 -26.43 4.33 -26.36
N VAL A 257 -26.73 3.09 -25.99
CA VAL A 257 -27.87 2.77 -25.11
C VAL A 257 -27.64 3.40 -23.74
N ILE A 258 -26.43 3.23 -23.19
CA ILE A 258 -26.05 3.84 -21.91
C ILE A 258 -26.07 5.38 -21.99
N GLY A 259 -25.54 5.95 -23.07
CA GLY A 259 -25.54 7.40 -23.28
C GLY A 259 -26.95 8.00 -23.33
N ASP A 260 -27.85 7.36 -24.08
CA ASP A 260 -29.24 7.82 -24.22
C ASP A 260 -30.00 7.67 -22.89
N LEU A 261 -29.80 6.57 -22.15
CA LEU A 261 -30.38 6.37 -20.81
C LEU A 261 -29.92 7.43 -19.81
N LEU A 262 -28.64 7.77 -19.82
CA LEU A 262 -28.07 8.82 -18.97
C LEU A 262 -28.68 10.18 -19.30
N ALA A 263 -28.83 10.49 -20.60
CA ALA A 263 -29.41 11.75 -21.05
C ALA A 263 -30.89 11.87 -20.69
N ASP A 264 -31.66 10.78 -20.83
CA ASP A 264 -33.07 10.70 -20.40
C ASP A 264 -33.22 10.88 -18.89
N ALA A 265 -32.33 10.25 -18.10
CA ALA A 265 -32.32 10.40 -16.65
C ALA A 265 -32.04 11.86 -16.25
N MET A 266 -30.98 12.46 -16.81
CA MET A 266 -30.59 13.86 -16.55
C MET A 266 -31.68 14.86 -16.95
N GLU A 267 -32.43 14.61 -18.02
CA GLU A 267 -33.56 15.45 -18.42
C GLU A 267 -34.72 15.39 -17.41
N LYS A 268 -34.99 14.21 -16.83
CA LYS A 268 -36.06 14.01 -15.83
C LYS A 268 -35.72 14.61 -14.47
N VAL A 269 -34.49 14.43 -13.99
CA VAL A 269 -34.08 14.89 -12.65
C VAL A 269 -33.49 16.30 -12.64
N GLY A 270 -33.17 16.84 -13.82
CA GLY A 270 -32.45 18.11 -13.97
C GLY A 270 -30.93 17.94 -13.82
N LYS A 271 -30.16 18.95 -14.26
CA LYS A 271 -28.68 18.88 -14.31
C LYS A 271 -28.00 18.60 -12.96
N ASP A 272 -28.62 19.04 -11.87
CA ASP A 272 -28.11 18.87 -10.50
C ASP A 272 -28.89 17.78 -9.72
N GLY A 273 -29.68 16.97 -10.42
CA GLY A 273 -30.44 15.88 -9.82
C GLY A 273 -29.56 14.69 -9.41
N VAL A 274 -30.00 13.94 -8.41
CA VAL A 274 -29.29 12.75 -7.94
C VAL A 274 -29.67 11.56 -8.81
N ILE A 275 -28.67 10.90 -9.39
CA ILE A 275 -28.81 9.66 -10.16
C ILE A 275 -28.07 8.55 -9.42
N THR A 276 -28.75 7.43 -9.21
CA THR A 276 -28.19 6.21 -8.60
C THR A 276 -28.34 5.03 -9.53
N VAL A 277 -27.33 4.17 -9.59
CA VAL A 277 -27.33 2.94 -10.39
C VAL A 277 -27.40 1.75 -9.45
N GLU A 278 -28.34 0.85 -9.70
CA GLU A 278 -28.49 -0.42 -8.98
C GLU A 278 -28.35 -1.61 -9.93
N GLU A 279 -28.02 -2.77 -9.40
CA GLU A 279 -27.88 -3.99 -10.19
C GLU A 279 -29.27 -4.48 -10.66
N GLY A 280 -29.47 -4.52 -11.98
CA GLY A 280 -30.71 -4.95 -12.59
C GLY A 280 -31.00 -6.44 -12.34
N LYS A 281 -32.27 -6.79 -12.10
CA LYS A 281 -32.71 -8.20 -12.00
C LYS A 281 -32.86 -8.87 -13.37
N THR A 282 -32.70 -8.12 -14.45
CA THR A 282 -32.89 -8.53 -15.84
C THR A 282 -31.55 -8.56 -16.57
N THR A 283 -31.43 -9.43 -17.57
CA THR A 283 -30.23 -9.53 -18.43
C THR A 283 -30.11 -8.42 -19.47
N GLU A 284 -31.15 -7.58 -19.64
CA GLU A 284 -31.18 -6.47 -20.60
C GLU A 284 -30.98 -5.12 -19.90
N THR A 285 -30.17 -4.27 -20.52
CA THR A 285 -29.98 -2.86 -20.15
C THR A 285 -31.09 -2.04 -20.81
N THR A 286 -32.14 -1.74 -20.04
CA THR A 286 -33.30 -0.89 -20.44
C THR A 286 -33.40 0.35 -19.60
#